data_AF-A0A3D1D048-F1
#
_entry.id   AF-A0A3D1D048-F1
#
_cell.length_a   1.000
_cell.length_b   1.000
_cell.length_c   1.000
_cell.angle_alpha   90.00
_cell.angle_beta   90.00
_cell.angle_gamma   90.00
#
_symmetry.space_group_name_H-M   'P 1'
#
loop_
_entity.id
_entity.type
_entity.pdbx_description
1 polymer ?
#
loop_
_entity_poly.entity_id
_entity_poly.type
_entity_poly.pdbx_seq_one_letter_code
_entity_poly.pdbx_strand_id
1 'polypeptide(L)' 'MAQYEYTLPAEWEPQCGVMLTWPNPDTDWKPYINEIMSTYLTLSKVIASRERLVVAAKDAEEVEALL' A
#
# COMPACT_ATOMS: atom_id res chain seq x y z
N MET A 1 11.92 35.63 -1.84
CA MET A 1 11.25 34.32 -1.87
C MET A 1 11.53 33.66 -0.53
N ALA A 2 10.52 33.24 0.23
CA ALA A 2 10.77 32.57 1.51
C ALA A 2 11.46 31.22 1.24
N GLN A 3 12.54 30.95 1.96
CA GLN A 3 13.27 29.69 1.88
C GLN A 3 12.66 28.75 2.91
N TYR A 4 12.03 27.67 2.44
CA TYR A 4 11.46 26.64 3.31
C TYR A 4 12.51 25.58 3.61
N GLU A 5 12.69 25.24 4.88
CA GLU A 5 13.45 24.05 5.27
C GLU A 5 12.51 22.84 5.25
N TYR A 6 12.80 21.88 4.38
CA TYR A 6 12.08 20.62 4.27
C TYR A 6 12.92 19.51 4.89
N THR A 7 12.27 18.66 5.69
CA THR A 7 12.88 17.46 6.27
C THR A 7 12.09 16.25 5.80
N LEU A 8 12.80 15.21 5.36
CA LEU A 8 12.21 13.89 5.20
C LEU A 8 12.30 13.19 6.57
N PRO A 9 11.17 12.99 7.27
CA PRO A 9 11.20 12.31 8.57
C PRO A 9 11.70 10.87 8.40
N ALA A 10 12.26 10.33 9.48
CA ALA A 10 12.62 8.92 9.52
C ALA A 10 11.37 8.03 9.50
N GLU A 11 11.52 6.78 9.08
CA GLU A 11 10.40 5.83 8.93
C GLU A 11 9.67 5.54 10.26
N TRP A 12 10.34 5.67 11.40
CA TRP A 12 9.75 5.41 12.74
C TRP A 12 9.04 6.63 13.36
N GLU A 13 9.07 7.79 12.71
CA GLU A 13 8.31 8.95 13.16
C GLU A 13 6.80 8.69 13.00
N PRO A 14 5.93 9.34 13.80
CA PRO A 14 4.48 9.19 13.67
C PRO A 14 3.99 9.43 12.24
N GLN A 15 3.32 8.43 11.65
CA GLN A 15 2.80 8.49 10.29
C GLN A 15 1.29 8.75 10.28
N CYS A 16 0.78 9.31 9.18
CA CYS A 16 -0.66 9.46 8.98
C CYS A 16 -1.32 8.19 8.41
N GLY A 17 -0.50 7.24 7.95
CA GLY A 17 -0.90 5.99 7.33
C GLY A 17 0.15 5.46 6.35
N VAL A 18 -0.12 4.27 5.82
CA VAL A 18 0.72 3.58 4.83
C VAL A 18 -0.01 3.53 3.50
N MET A 19 0.73 3.65 2.39
CA MET A 19 0.20 3.46 1.04
C MET A 19 0.79 2.20 0.40
N LEU A 20 -0.07 1.33 -0.12
CA LEU A 20 0.31 0.17 -0.91
C LEU A 20 -0.14 0.33 -2.36
N THR A 21 0.72 0.00 -3.31
CA THR A 21 0.33 -0.20 -4.72
C THR A 21 -0.01 -1.67 -4.92
N TRP A 22 -1.25 -1.94 -5.30
CA TRP A 22 -1.77 -3.30 -5.39
C TRP A 22 -1.18 -4.06 -6.59
N PRO A 23 -0.76 -5.33 -6.42
CA PRO A 23 -0.24 -6.13 -7.52
C PRO A 23 -1.32 -6.38 -8.57
N ASN A 24 -0.94 -6.45 -9.84
CA ASN A 24 -1.86 -6.76 -10.92
C ASN A 24 -1.18 -7.65 -11.98
N PRO A 25 -1.95 -8.40 -12.79
CA PRO A 25 -1.40 -9.37 -13.75
C PRO A 25 -0.61 -8.76 -14.92
N ASP A 26 -0.60 -7.43 -15.07
CA ASP A 26 0.12 -6.73 -16.14
C ASP A 26 1.54 -6.30 -15.71
N THR A 27 1.97 -6.67 -14.50
CA THR A 27 3.33 -6.48 -14.02
C THR A 27 4.07 -7.81 -13.92
N ASP A 28 5.33 -7.76 -13.45
CA ASP A 28 6.17 -8.93 -13.21
C ASP A 28 5.59 -9.94 -12.20
N TRP A 29 4.51 -9.57 -11.48
CA TRP A 29 3.80 -10.44 -10.56
C TRP A 29 2.97 -11.53 -11.27
N LYS A 30 2.71 -11.40 -12.57
CA LYS A 30 1.87 -12.30 -13.36
C LYS A 30 2.11 -13.80 -13.10
N PRO A 31 3.35 -14.32 -13.03
CA PRO A 31 3.57 -15.76 -12.88
C PRO A 31 3.20 -16.31 -11.50
N TYR A 32 3.05 -15.45 -10.49
CA TYR A 32 2.77 -15.80 -9.09
C TYR A 32 1.74 -14.83 -8.49
N ILE A 33 0.75 -14.45 -9.29
CA ILE A 33 -0.23 -13.42 -8.92
C ILE A 33 -1.04 -13.83 -7.69
N ASN A 34 -1.39 -15.12 -7.57
CA ASN A 34 -2.16 -15.61 -6.44
C ASN A 34 -1.36 -15.57 -5.14
N GLU A 35 -0.07 -15.95 -5.16
CA GLU A 35 0.79 -15.91 -3.98
C GLU A 35 1.02 -14.47 -3.50
N ILE A 36 1.29 -13.54 -4.41
CA ILE A 36 1.49 -12.13 -4.01
C ILE A 36 0.20 -11.49 -3.52
N MET A 37 -0.95 -11.81 -4.12
CA MET A 37 -2.26 -11.32 -3.67
C MET A 37 -2.55 -11.78 -2.23
N SER A 38 -2.29 -13.05 -1.91
CA SER A 38 -2.41 -13.56 -0.54
C SER A 38 -1.50 -12.84 0.45
N THR A 39 -0.27 -12.52 0.02
CA THR A 39 0.70 -11.75 0.81
C THR A 39 0.19 -10.33 1.07
N TYR A 40 -0.31 -9.65 0.03
CA TYR A 40 -0.83 -8.29 0.12
C TYR A 40 -2.09 -8.20 0.97
N LEU A 41 -2.97 -9.20 0.92
CA LEU A 41 -4.13 -9.29 1.81
C LEU A 41 -3.71 -9.39 3.28
N THR A 42 -2.68 -10.20 3.55
CA THR A 42 -2.14 -10.34 4.91
C THR A 42 -1.50 -9.04 5.39
N LEU A 43 -0.67 -8.39 4.55
CA LEU A 43 -0.07 -7.09 4.85
C LEU A 43 -1.14 -6.03 5.12
N SER A 44 -2.17 -5.96 4.27
CA SER A 44 -3.23 -4.96 4.37
C SER A 44 -3.97 -5.07 5.70
N LYS A 45 -4.35 -6.29 6.11
CA LYS A 45 -5.00 -6.53 7.42
C LYS A 45 -4.13 -6.10 8.59
N VAL A 46 -2.84 -6.42 8.54
CA VAL A 46 -1.86 -6.14 9.60
C VAL A 46 -1.52 -4.65 9.70
N ILE A 47 -1.50 -3.94 8.58
CA ILE A 47 -1.28 -2.48 8.53
C ILE A 47 -2.54 -1.76 9.01
N ALA A 48 -3.70 -2.11 8.44
CA ALA A 48 -4.99 -1.48 8.76
C ALA A 48 -5.41 -1.64 10.23
N SER A 49 -4.90 -2.67 10.92
CA SER A 49 -5.13 -2.82 12.37
C SER A 49 -4.31 -1.85 13.23
N ARG A 50 -3.35 -1.10 12.65
CA ARG A 50 -2.46 -0.17 13.37
C ARG A 50 -2.61 1.26 12.89
N GLU A 51 -2.69 1.46 11.59
CA GLU A 51 -2.74 2.78 10.94
C GLU A 51 -3.70 2.78 9.75
N ARG A 52 -3.99 3.97 9.22
CA ARG A 52 -4.79 4.08 7.99
C ARG A 52 -4.01 3.48 6.82
N LEU A 53 -4.69 2.66 6.03
CA LEU A 53 -4.14 2.08 4.81
C LEU A 53 -4.81 2.73 3.60
N VAL A 54 -4.00 3.20 2.65
CA VAL A 54 -4.44 3.62 1.32
C VAL A 54 -3.96 2.59 0.31
N VAL A 55 -4.88 2.02 -0.47
CA VAL A 55 -4.55 1.05 -1.52
C VAL A 55 -4.77 1.70 -2.87
N ALA A 56 -3.68 1.87 -3.63
CA ALA A 56 -3.73 2.28 -5.02
C ALA A 56 -3.79 1.03 -5.91
N ALA A 57 -4.97 0.75 -6.45
CA ALA A 57 -5.22 -0.40 -7.31
C ALA A 57 -5.51 0.04 -8.75
N LYS A 58 -5.15 -0.81 -9.72
CA LYS A 58 -5.54 -0.62 -11.12
C LYS A 58 -7.07 -0.69 -11.27
N ASP A 59 -7.68 -1.68 -10.63
CA ASP A 59 -9.13 -1.91 -10.60
C ASP A 59 -9.60 -1.86 -9.15
N ALA A 60 -10.05 -0.68 -8.70
CA ALA A 60 -10.35 -0.43 -7.29
C ALA A 60 -11.51 -1.29 -6.76
N GLU A 61 -12.57 -1.49 -7.56
CA GLU A 61 -13.75 -2.26 -7.16
C GLU A 61 -13.40 -3.74 -6.89
N GLU A 62 -12.50 -4.33 -7.70
CA GLU A 62 -12.05 -5.70 -7.50
C GLU A 62 -11.31 -5.85 -6.17
N VAL A 63 -10.41 -4.90 -5.87
CA VAL A 63 -9.60 -4.94 -4.66
C VAL A 63 -10.42 -4.64 -3.41
N GLU A 64 -11.39 -3.73 -3.51
CA GLU A 64 -12.32 -3.42 -2.42
C GLU A 64 -13.14 -4.64 -2.02
N ALA A 65 -13.55 -5.49 -2.97
CA ALA A 65 -14.27 -6.72 -2.68
C ALA A 65 -13.42 -7.79 -1.95
N LEU A 66 -12.09 -7.65 -1.93
CA LEU A 66 -11.17 -8.61 -1.30
C LEU A 66 -10.72 -8.21 0.11
N LEU A 67 -10.82 -6.93 0.47
CA LEU A 67 -10.33 -6.35 1.72
C LEU A 67 -11.40 -6.35 2.83
#